data_AF-A0A8T4FSF6-F1
#
_entry.id   AF-A0A8T4FSF6-F1
#
_cell.length_a   1.000
_cell.length_b   1.000
_cell.length_c   1.000
_cell.angle_alpha   90.00
_cell.angle_beta   90.00
_cell.angle_gamma   90.00
#
_symmetry.space_group_name_H-M   'P 1'
#
loop_
_entity.id
_entity.type
_entity.pdbx_description
1 polymer ?
#
loop_
_entity_poly.entity_id
_entity_poly.type
_entity_poly.pdbx_seq_one_letter_code
_entity_poly.pdbx_strand_id
1 'polypeptide(L)'
;MAKDMGIEYIEINTNGIRIAKEPEYLKALADAGVDDFYFQFDGTDDEIYLKTRGKPLFDLKQQAIKNCGEVGIGVTLVVTVVPDVNLHHVGEIIKFAARNTPVVKGVHFQPIFHVGRYFEEPKDENRVNLPQLAHEIEVQTKGMIKADNFLPTSCSNVHCDMKSLSVVLPDYSLFPLTTMALGPPTKTDDVAHKTRKEVSEFWRFIEDTMDGEDETRDKDDGSWRTFIKRAKTHYLTVSAMAFQDVWTGETERWERCCIHVVTLDGRLIPFCLFNVTARDGTTLYRRKTFCQ
;
A
#
# COMPACT_ATOMS: atom_id res chain seq x y z
N MET A 1 -3.09 18.33 18.65
CA MET A 1 -3.04 17.56 17.38
C MET A 1 -2.25 16.27 17.61
N ALA A 2 -2.44 15.23 16.79
CA ALA A 2 -1.76 13.93 16.99
C ALA A 2 -0.22 14.05 16.99
N LYS A 3 0.34 14.94 16.14
CA LYS A 3 1.77 15.28 16.14
C LYS A 3 2.25 15.81 17.51
N ASP A 4 1.47 16.68 18.16
CA ASP A 4 1.80 17.22 19.50
C ASP A 4 1.84 16.13 20.58
N MET A 5 1.20 14.98 20.34
CA MET A 5 1.21 13.83 21.23
C MET A 5 2.41 12.90 20.97
N GLY A 6 3.35 13.29 20.09
CA GLY A 6 4.54 12.52 19.74
C GLY A 6 4.30 11.47 18.65
N ILE A 7 3.17 11.51 17.95
CA ILE A 7 2.95 10.65 16.78
C ILE A 7 3.76 11.21 15.62
N GLU A 8 4.78 10.48 15.18
CA GLU A 8 5.71 10.97 14.14
C GLU A 8 5.12 10.88 12.72
N TYR A 9 4.18 9.98 12.48
CA TYR A 9 3.63 9.68 11.16
C TYR A 9 2.12 9.46 11.21
N ILE A 10 1.38 10.15 10.35
CA ILE A 10 -0.07 10.14 10.27
C ILE A 10 -0.47 9.82 8.83
N GLU A 11 -0.91 8.58 8.64
CA GLU A 11 -1.50 8.08 7.40
C GLU A 11 -3.02 8.10 7.50
N ILE A 12 -3.70 8.56 6.45
CA ILE A 12 -5.16 8.52 6.36
C ILE A 12 -5.64 7.54 5.29
N ASN A 13 -6.44 6.55 5.71
CA ASN A 13 -7.15 5.67 4.80
C ASN A 13 -8.34 6.41 4.15
N THR A 14 -8.34 6.52 2.83
CA THR A 14 -9.35 7.29 2.11
C THR A 14 -9.75 6.68 0.77
N ASN A 15 -11.01 6.88 0.38
CA ASN A 15 -11.47 6.61 -0.99
C ASN A 15 -11.17 7.77 -1.96
N GLY A 16 -10.68 8.89 -1.44
CA GLY A 16 -10.28 10.09 -2.15
C GLY A 16 -11.38 10.93 -2.81
N ILE A 17 -12.67 10.63 -2.57
CA ILE A 17 -13.77 11.40 -3.18
C ILE A 17 -13.73 12.88 -2.79
N ARG A 18 -13.51 13.17 -1.50
CA ARG A 18 -13.47 14.56 -1.01
C ARG A 18 -12.19 15.28 -1.42
N ILE A 19 -11.03 14.65 -1.26
CA ILE A 19 -9.74 15.27 -1.64
C ILE A 19 -9.63 15.54 -3.14
N ALA A 20 -10.38 14.82 -3.99
CA ALA A 20 -10.50 15.13 -5.42
C ALA A 20 -11.36 16.37 -5.71
N LYS A 21 -12.40 16.62 -4.90
CA LYS A 21 -13.44 17.63 -5.18
C LYS A 21 -13.30 18.92 -4.38
N GLU A 22 -12.65 18.84 -3.23
CA GLU A 22 -12.54 19.91 -2.23
C GLU A 22 -11.05 20.17 -1.92
N PRO A 23 -10.32 20.92 -2.77
CA PRO A 23 -8.90 21.23 -2.55
C PRO A 23 -8.61 21.86 -1.17
N GLU A 24 -9.53 22.65 -0.65
CA GLU A 24 -9.46 23.37 0.61
C GLU A 24 -9.56 22.41 1.79
N TYR A 25 -10.34 21.33 1.64
CA TYR A 25 -10.38 20.25 2.62
C TYR A 25 -9.06 19.47 2.63
N LEU A 26 -8.51 19.17 1.45
CA LEU A 26 -7.20 18.53 1.32
C LEU A 26 -6.09 19.41 1.95
N LYS A 27 -6.10 20.72 1.69
CA LYS A 27 -5.17 21.65 2.30
C LYS A 27 -5.30 21.68 3.82
N ALA A 28 -6.53 21.69 4.35
CA ALA A 28 -6.74 21.62 5.80
C ALA A 28 -6.20 20.32 6.42
N LEU A 29 -6.22 19.20 5.69
CA LEU A 29 -5.58 17.95 6.13
C LEU A 29 -4.05 18.06 6.12
N ALA A 30 -3.47 18.69 5.08
CA ALA A 30 -2.03 18.96 5.01
C ALA A 30 -1.57 19.85 6.18
N ASP A 31 -2.26 20.97 6.40
CA ASP A 31 -1.98 21.91 7.48
C ASP A 31 -2.15 21.27 8.88
N ALA A 32 -2.99 20.23 8.98
CA ALA A 32 -3.18 19.44 10.21
C ALA A 32 -2.05 18.43 10.48
N GLY A 33 -1.11 18.25 9.54
CA GLY A 33 0.05 17.38 9.67
C GLY A 33 -0.16 15.94 9.20
N VAL A 34 -1.03 15.72 8.21
CA VAL A 34 -1.14 14.42 7.52
C VAL A 34 0.08 14.22 6.62
N ASP A 35 0.77 13.08 6.76
CA ASP A 35 1.99 12.81 6.00
C ASP A 35 1.68 12.15 4.64
N ASP A 36 0.69 11.25 4.59
CA ASP A 36 0.31 10.51 3.39
C ASP A 36 -1.13 9.96 3.41
N PHE A 37 -1.55 9.46 2.25
CA PHE A 37 -2.84 8.78 2.10
C PHE A 37 -2.68 7.30 1.70
N TYR A 38 -3.26 6.42 2.50
CA TYR A 38 -3.56 5.03 2.14
C TYR A 38 -4.81 5.02 1.25
N PHE A 39 -4.58 5.12 -0.06
CA PHE A 39 -5.57 5.55 -1.03
C PHE A 39 -6.19 4.40 -1.83
N GLN A 40 -7.48 4.14 -1.63
CA GLN A 40 -8.21 3.09 -2.36
C GLN A 40 -8.15 3.33 -3.88
N PHE A 41 -7.52 2.41 -4.61
CA PHE A 41 -7.31 2.46 -6.05
C PHE A 41 -7.38 1.03 -6.62
N ASP A 42 -8.52 0.65 -7.20
CA ASP A 42 -8.76 -0.75 -7.59
C ASP A 42 -8.31 -1.06 -9.03
N GLY A 43 -8.05 -0.04 -9.85
CA GLY A 43 -7.68 -0.22 -11.25
C GLY A 43 -7.55 1.10 -12.02
N THR A 44 -7.25 0.97 -13.31
CA THR A 44 -7.09 2.09 -14.25
C THR A 44 -8.21 2.15 -15.30
N ASP A 45 -9.33 1.49 -15.02
CA ASP A 45 -10.49 1.38 -15.89
C ASP A 45 -11.77 1.47 -15.02
N ASP A 46 -12.79 2.16 -15.50
CA ASP A 46 -14.08 2.28 -14.84
C ASP A 46 -14.86 0.96 -14.80
N GLU A 47 -14.61 0.00 -15.70
CA GLU A 47 -15.23 -1.33 -15.59
C GLU A 47 -14.87 -2.02 -14.25
N ILE A 48 -13.61 -1.85 -13.81
CA ILE A 48 -13.13 -2.36 -12.52
C ILE A 48 -13.86 -1.67 -11.37
N TYR A 49 -14.02 -0.34 -11.43
CA TYR A 49 -14.71 0.42 -10.39
C TYR A 49 -16.22 0.17 -10.35
N LEU A 50 -16.85 -0.06 -11.50
CA LEU A 50 -18.25 -0.49 -11.58
C LEU A 50 -18.45 -1.83 -10.87
N LYS A 51 -17.56 -2.81 -11.09
CA LYS A 51 -17.63 -4.13 -10.42
C LYS A 51 -17.33 -4.06 -8.92
N THR A 52 -16.35 -3.27 -8.51
CA THR A 52 -15.88 -3.23 -7.10
C THR A 52 -16.62 -2.21 -6.23
N ARG A 53 -17.08 -1.09 -6.82
CA ARG A 53 -17.63 0.09 -6.10
C ARG A 53 -18.97 0.58 -6.65
N GLY A 54 -19.45 0.04 -7.76
CA GLY A 54 -20.75 0.36 -8.35
C GLY A 54 -20.83 1.73 -9.07
N LYS A 55 -19.68 2.39 -9.32
CA LYS A 55 -19.62 3.72 -9.98
C LYS A 55 -18.33 3.87 -10.78
N PRO A 56 -18.32 4.64 -11.87
CA PRO A 56 -17.07 5.06 -12.51
C PRO A 56 -16.34 6.01 -11.57
N LEU A 57 -15.05 5.76 -11.33
CA LEU A 57 -14.25 6.49 -10.36
C LEU A 57 -12.85 6.85 -10.86
N PHE A 58 -12.39 6.31 -11.99
CA PHE A 58 -10.97 6.43 -12.37
C PHE A 58 -10.52 7.89 -12.56
N ASP A 59 -11.32 8.71 -13.25
CA ASP A 59 -11.03 10.16 -13.40
C ASP A 59 -10.96 10.88 -12.05
N LEU A 60 -11.87 10.54 -11.13
CA LEU A 60 -11.84 11.08 -9.78
C LEU A 60 -10.56 10.66 -9.04
N LYS A 61 -10.08 9.43 -9.24
CA LYS A 61 -8.84 8.95 -8.62
C LYS A 61 -7.63 9.71 -9.15
N GLN A 62 -7.57 9.95 -10.46
CA GLN A 62 -6.50 10.73 -11.08
C GLN A 62 -6.51 12.18 -10.55
N GLN A 63 -7.70 12.79 -10.43
CA GLN A 63 -7.82 14.14 -9.86
C GLN A 63 -7.37 14.19 -8.39
N ALA A 64 -7.70 13.18 -7.58
CA ALA A 64 -7.21 13.09 -6.19
C ALA A 64 -5.67 13.10 -6.13
N ILE A 65 -5.02 12.25 -6.94
CA ILE A 65 -3.55 12.16 -6.99
C ILE A 65 -2.94 13.49 -7.40
N LYS A 66 -3.51 14.14 -8.43
CA LYS A 66 -3.06 15.46 -8.86
C LYS A 66 -3.14 16.49 -7.74
N ASN A 67 -4.29 16.58 -7.06
CA ASN A 67 -4.48 17.51 -5.94
C ASN A 67 -3.49 17.23 -4.79
N CYS A 68 -3.23 15.96 -4.46
CA CYS A 68 -2.24 15.60 -3.46
C CYS A 68 -0.84 16.10 -3.83
N GLY A 69 -0.47 15.99 -5.10
CA GLY A 69 0.79 16.53 -5.61
C GLY A 69 0.89 18.06 -5.48
N GLU A 70 -0.20 18.79 -5.68
CA GLU A 70 -0.25 20.26 -5.53
C GLU A 70 -0.03 20.73 -4.08
N VAL A 71 -0.31 19.89 -3.09
CA VAL A 71 -0.12 20.19 -1.66
C VAL A 71 1.06 19.42 -1.04
N GLY A 72 1.88 18.73 -1.84
CA GLY A 72 3.07 18.03 -1.34
C GLY A 72 2.80 16.71 -0.59
N ILE A 73 1.59 16.16 -0.65
CA ILE A 73 1.25 14.91 0.06
C ILE A 73 1.45 13.69 -0.85
N GLY A 74 2.17 12.69 -0.35
CA GLY A 74 2.34 11.40 -1.02
C GLY A 74 1.11 10.50 -0.94
N VAL A 75 0.96 9.59 -1.89
CA VAL A 75 -0.12 8.59 -1.86
C VAL A 75 0.37 7.17 -2.09
N THR A 76 -0.29 6.26 -1.40
CA THR A 76 -0.14 4.81 -1.49
C THR A 76 -1.33 4.25 -2.24
N LEU A 77 -1.14 3.65 -3.41
CA LEU A 77 -2.27 3.03 -4.13
C LEU A 77 -2.61 1.68 -3.48
N VAL A 78 -3.80 1.58 -2.91
CA VAL A 78 -4.27 0.40 -2.18
C VAL A 78 -5.29 -0.32 -3.04
N VAL A 79 -4.92 -1.50 -3.51
CA VAL A 79 -5.66 -2.25 -4.52
C VAL A 79 -6.28 -3.47 -3.88
N THR A 80 -7.61 -3.55 -3.79
CA THR A 80 -8.25 -4.84 -3.46
C THR A 80 -8.19 -5.73 -4.71
N VAL A 81 -7.45 -6.84 -4.67
CA VAL A 81 -7.25 -7.73 -5.82
C VAL A 81 -8.29 -8.84 -5.82
N VAL A 82 -9.07 -8.92 -6.88
CA VAL A 82 -10.14 -9.91 -7.08
C VAL A 82 -9.84 -10.67 -8.38
N PRO A 83 -9.85 -12.03 -8.38
CA PRO A 83 -9.40 -12.84 -9.52
C PRO A 83 -10.01 -12.41 -10.87
N ASP A 84 -11.34 -12.37 -10.95
CA ASP A 84 -12.07 -12.13 -12.21
C ASP A 84 -12.33 -10.64 -12.50
N VAL A 85 -11.72 -9.73 -11.72
CA VAL A 85 -11.99 -8.29 -11.86
C VAL A 85 -10.74 -7.51 -12.24
N ASN A 86 -9.65 -7.64 -11.49
CA ASN A 86 -8.48 -6.79 -11.68
C ASN A 86 -7.14 -7.50 -11.50
N LEU A 87 -7.12 -8.81 -11.19
CA LEU A 87 -5.86 -9.57 -11.12
C LEU A 87 -5.09 -9.50 -12.44
N HIS A 88 -5.80 -9.52 -13.57
CA HIS A 88 -5.24 -9.38 -14.92
C HIS A 88 -4.81 -7.95 -15.29
N HIS A 89 -4.92 -6.99 -14.37
CA HIS A 89 -4.55 -5.57 -14.55
C HIS A 89 -3.46 -5.08 -13.58
N VAL A 90 -2.91 -5.94 -12.71
CA VAL A 90 -1.92 -5.52 -11.70
C VAL A 90 -0.68 -4.87 -12.31
N GLY A 91 -0.24 -5.33 -13.49
CA GLY A 91 0.88 -4.72 -14.20
C GLY A 91 0.58 -3.31 -14.72
N GLU A 92 -0.65 -3.04 -15.18
CA GLU A 92 -1.06 -1.69 -15.61
C GLU A 92 -1.17 -0.72 -14.44
N ILE A 93 -1.62 -1.19 -13.27
CA ILE A 93 -1.63 -0.39 -12.04
C ILE A 93 -0.20 0.00 -11.63
N ILE A 94 0.76 -0.93 -11.69
CA ILE A 94 2.17 -0.65 -11.40
C ILE A 94 2.75 0.38 -12.38
N LYS A 95 2.46 0.25 -13.68
CA LYS A 95 2.90 1.22 -14.70
C LYS A 95 2.27 2.60 -14.48
N PHE A 96 0.99 2.65 -14.11
CA PHE A 96 0.32 3.88 -13.74
C PHE A 96 0.99 4.52 -12.52
N ALA A 97 1.31 3.75 -11.49
CA ALA A 97 2.02 4.24 -10.32
C ALA A 97 3.39 4.82 -10.66
N ALA A 98 4.18 4.11 -11.49
CA ALA A 98 5.48 4.59 -11.96
C ALA A 98 5.39 5.93 -12.68
N ARG A 99 4.39 6.11 -13.55
CA ARG A 99 4.13 7.37 -14.28
C ARG A 99 3.69 8.54 -13.40
N ASN A 100 3.14 8.25 -12.23
CA ASN A 100 2.67 9.27 -11.28
C ASN A 100 3.65 9.49 -10.11
N THR A 101 4.87 8.97 -10.20
CA THR A 101 5.96 9.40 -9.32
C THR A 101 6.32 10.88 -9.60
N PRO A 102 6.69 11.66 -8.58
CA PRO A 102 6.97 11.27 -7.19
C PRO A 102 5.76 11.29 -6.26
N VAL A 103 4.55 11.63 -6.73
CA VAL A 103 3.36 11.75 -5.86
C VAL A 103 2.90 10.38 -5.36
N VAL A 104 2.81 9.40 -6.27
CA VAL A 104 2.56 8.00 -5.90
C VAL A 104 3.87 7.40 -5.38
N LYS A 105 3.86 6.91 -4.13
CA LYS A 105 5.04 6.31 -3.46
C LYS A 105 5.11 4.80 -3.59
N GLY A 106 3.96 4.17 -3.79
CA GLY A 106 3.88 2.73 -3.87
C GLY A 106 2.51 2.20 -4.26
N VAL A 107 2.48 0.90 -4.51
CA VAL A 107 1.27 0.10 -4.68
C VAL A 107 1.26 -0.96 -3.59
N HIS A 108 0.16 -1.04 -2.85
CA HIS A 108 -0.10 -2.05 -1.86
C HIS A 108 -1.30 -2.89 -2.28
N PHE A 109 -1.04 -4.11 -2.72
CA PHE A 109 -2.06 -5.06 -3.13
C PHE A 109 -2.63 -5.81 -1.92
N GLN A 110 -3.95 -5.92 -1.87
CA GLN A 110 -4.68 -6.65 -0.85
C GLN A 110 -5.52 -7.71 -1.54
N PRO A 111 -5.01 -8.94 -1.74
CA PRO A 111 -5.85 -10.06 -2.12
C PRO A 111 -7.15 -10.09 -1.33
N ILE A 112 -8.26 -10.28 -2.04
CA ILE A 112 -9.58 -10.34 -1.42
C ILE A 112 -9.62 -11.41 -0.32
N PHE A 113 -10.18 -11.03 0.82
CA PHE A 113 -10.50 -11.94 1.92
C PHE A 113 -11.95 -11.69 2.33
N HIS A 114 -12.64 -12.73 2.79
CA HIS A 114 -14.09 -12.70 2.91
C HIS A 114 -14.53 -12.51 4.35
N VAL A 115 -14.85 -11.27 4.69
CA VAL A 115 -15.39 -10.89 6.01
C VAL A 115 -16.65 -10.03 5.85
N GLY A 116 -17.57 -10.16 6.80
CA GLY A 116 -18.79 -9.35 6.81
C GLY A 116 -19.85 -9.88 5.84
N ARG A 117 -20.21 -9.10 4.81
CA ARG A 117 -21.35 -9.39 3.92
C ARG A 117 -20.86 -9.83 2.55
N TYR A 118 -21.18 -11.07 2.19
CA TYR A 118 -20.99 -11.65 0.86
C TYR A 118 -22.19 -12.57 0.55
N PHE A 119 -22.50 -12.76 -0.73
CA PHE A 119 -23.71 -13.49 -1.15
C PHE A 119 -23.57 -15.00 -1.02
N GLU A 120 -22.42 -15.52 -1.43
CA GLU A 120 -22.13 -16.95 -1.48
C GLU A 120 -20.86 -17.24 -0.71
N GLU A 121 -20.79 -18.44 -0.13
CA GLU A 121 -19.58 -18.91 0.54
C GLU A 121 -18.42 -18.97 -0.48
N PRO A 122 -17.29 -18.30 -0.20
CA PRO A 122 -16.17 -18.26 -1.12
C PRO A 122 -15.52 -19.63 -1.26
N LYS A 123 -15.14 -19.94 -2.50
CA LYS A 123 -14.34 -21.11 -2.87
C LYS A 123 -12.91 -20.68 -3.18
N ASP A 124 -12.04 -21.65 -3.44
CA ASP A 124 -10.62 -21.40 -3.74
C ASP A 124 -10.44 -20.54 -4.99
N GLU A 125 -11.28 -20.71 -6.02
CA GLU A 125 -11.27 -19.88 -7.23
C GLU A 125 -11.59 -18.39 -6.98
N ASN A 126 -12.20 -18.06 -5.83
CA ASN A 126 -12.53 -16.68 -5.48
C ASN A 126 -11.37 -15.95 -4.79
N ARG A 127 -10.22 -16.61 -4.63
CA ARG A 127 -9.09 -16.13 -3.82
C ARG A 127 -7.87 -15.88 -4.69
N VAL A 128 -6.99 -15.01 -4.17
CA VAL A 128 -5.65 -14.78 -4.72
C VAL A 128 -4.66 -15.02 -3.59
N ASN A 129 -3.62 -15.81 -3.85
CA ASN A 129 -2.51 -15.98 -2.90
C ASN A 129 -1.29 -15.13 -3.31
N LEU A 130 -0.36 -14.91 -2.38
CA LEU A 130 0.82 -14.06 -2.63
C LEU A 130 1.72 -14.58 -3.77
N PRO A 131 2.04 -15.90 -3.86
CA PRO A 131 2.82 -16.42 -4.99
C PRO A 131 2.15 -16.21 -6.35
N GLN A 132 0.84 -16.44 -6.44
CA GLN A 132 0.06 -16.17 -7.66
C GLN A 132 0.13 -14.70 -8.04
N LEU A 133 -0.07 -13.79 -7.08
CA LEU A 133 0.02 -12.35 -7.33
C LEU A 133 1.43 -11.95 -7.78
N ALA A 134 2.49 -12.47 -7.15
CA ALA A 134 3.87 -12.18 -7.55
C ALA A 134 4.14 -12.67 -8.99
N HIS A 135 3.64 -13.85 -9.35
CA HIS A 135 3.73 -14.39 -10.71
C HIS A 135 2.99 -13.51 -11.73
N GLU A 136 1.76 -13.09 -11.41
CA GLU A 136 0.97 -12.20 -12.27
C GLU A 136 1.64 -10.84 -12.46
N ILE A 137 2.23 -10.29 -11.39
CA ILE A 137 3.05 -9.07 -11.48
C ILE A 137 4.22 -9.29 -12.44
N GLU A 138 4.96 -10.39 -12.34
CA GLU A 138 6.09 -10.67 -13.22
C GLU A 138 5.68 -10.78 -14.69
N VAL A 139 4.63 -11.56 -14.97
CA VAL A 139 4.10 -11.76 -16.32
C VAL A 139 3.64 -10.42 -16.92
N GLN A 140 2.82 -9.66 -16.19
CA GLN A 140 2.19 -8.44 -16.72
C GLN A 140 3.14 -7.25 -16.79
N THR A 141 4.18 -7.22 -15.94
CA THR A 141 5.27 -6.25 -16.03
C THR A 141 6.37 -6.68 -17.00
N LYS A 142 6.24 -7.84 -17.65
CA LYS A 142 7.25 -8.40 -18.57
C LYS A 142 8.64 -8.52 -17.91
N GLY A 143 8.65 -8.88 -16.63
CA GLY A 143 9.88 -9.08 -15.85
C GLY A 143 10.56 -7.81 -15.32
N MET A 144 9.92 -6.62 -15.42
CA MET A 144 10.44 -5.42 -14.73
C MET A 144 10.45 -5.60 -13.21
N ILE A 145 9.50 -6.37 -12.67
CA ILE A 145 9.52 -6.89 -11.31
C ILE A 145 9.38 -8.40 -11.42
N LYS A 146 10.33 -9.14 -10.86
CA LYS A 146 10.27 -10.61 -10.79
C LYS A 146 9.70 -11.06 -9.45
N ALA A 147 9.15 -12.27 -9.41
CA ALA A 147 8.72 -12.88 -8.15
C ALA A 147 9.86 -12.91 -7.11
N ASP A 148 11.09 -13.17 -7.56
CA ASP A 148 12.30 -13.17 -6.71
C ASP A 148 12.71 -11.78 -6.19
N ASN A 149 12.08 -10.70 -6.66
CA ASN A 149 12.30 -9.36 -6.10
C ASN A 149 11.48 -9.11 -4.83
N PHE A 150 10.52 -9.98 -4.51
CA PHE A 150 9.69 -9.85 -3.33
C PHE A 150 10.33 -10.51 -2.11
N LEU A 151 10.38 -9.76 -1.00
CA LEU A 151 10.87 -10.19 0.30
C LEU A 151 9.73 -10.07 1.33
N PRO A 152 9.62 -10.98 2.31
CA PRO A 152 8.67 -10.80 3.41
C PRO A 152 9.07 -9.58 4.25
N THR A 153 8.09 -8.84 4.75
CA THR A 153 8.34 -7.76 5.71
C THR A 153 8.63 -8.39 7.07
N SER A 154 9.69 -7.95 7.72
CA SER A 154 10.17 -8.57 8.96
C SER A 154 9.17 -8.46 10.14
N CYS A 155 8.21 -7.54 10.07
CA CYS A 155 7.25 -7.22 11.14
C CYS A 155 6.18 -8.28 11.39
N SER A 156 5.67 -8.88 10.33
CA SER A 156 4.60 -9.87 10.41
C SER A 156 5.18 -11.28 10.19
N ASN A 157 4.34 -12.31 10.27
CA ASN A 157 4.75 -13.64 9.81
C ASN A 157 5.10 -13.59 8.31
N VAL A 158 6.12 -14.34 7.87
CA VAL A 158 6.61 -14.35 6.48
C VAL A 158 5.55 -14.73 5.44
N HIS A 159 4.44 -15.35 5.85
CA HIS A 159 3.30 -15.68 5.00
C HIS A 159 2.22 -14.59 4.92
N CYS A 160 2.35 -13.50 5.68
CA CYS A 160 1.37 -12.43 5.71
C CYS A 160 1.53 -11.42 4.58
N ASP A 161 2.77 -11.12 4.19
CA ASP A 161 3.03 -10.05 3.24
C ASP A 161 4.30 -10.29 2.42
N MET A 162 4.45 -9.48 1.39
CA MET A 162 5.65 -9.41 0.57
C MET A 162 5.86 -7.97 0.07
N LYS A 163 7.12 -7.56 -0.12
CA LYS A 163 7.49 -6.23 -0.61
C LYS A 163 8.66 -6.28 -1.58
N SER A 164 8.62 -5.40 -2.57
CA SER A 164 9.68 -5.10 -3.53
C SER A 164 9.87 -3.58 -3.57
N LEU A 165 11.12 -3.15 -3.72
CA LEU A 165 11.47 -1.74 -3.91
C LEU A 165 12.22 -1.59 -5.23
N SER A 166 11.82 -0.58 -6.01
CA SER A 166 12.46 -0.25 -7.28
C SER A 166 12.71 1.24 -7.41
N VAL A 167 13.77 1.61 -8.11
CA VAL A 167 13.93 2.97 -8.64
C VAL A 167 13.15 3.06 -9.95
N VAL A 168 12.35 4.11 -10.13
CA VAL A 168 11.67 4.39 -11.39
C VAL A 168 12.64 5.13 -12.30
N LEU A 169 12.93 4.63 -13.49
CA LEU A 169 13.84 5.26 -14.47
C LEU A 169 13.11 6.34 -15.31
N PRO A 170 13.82 7.19 -16.08
CA PRO A 170 13.18 8.28 -16.85
C PRO A 170 12.14 7.81 -17.87
N ASP A 171 12.27 6.58 -18.38
CA ASP A 171 11.32 5.93 -19.28
C ASP A 171 10.18 5.19 -18.55
N TYR A 172 10.10 5.38 -17.22
CA TYR A 172 9.18 4.70 -16.29
C TYR A 172 9.37 3.20 -16.16
N SER A 173 10.48 2.65 -16.67
CA SER A 173 10.88 1.29 -16.32
C SER A 173 11.34 1.21 -14.86
N LEU A 174 11.36 -0.01 -14.31
CA LEU A 174 11.69 -0.24 -12.90
C LEU A 174 13.04 -0.94 -12.79
N PHE A 175 13.93 -0.34 -11.99
CA PHE A 175 15.19 -0.94 -11.58
C PHE A 175 15.05 -1.52 -10.17
N PRO A 176 14.93 -2.85 -9.99
CA PRO A 176 14.68 -3.45 -8.68
C PRO A 176 15.91 -3.35 -7.78
N LEU A 177 15.67 -2.97 -6.52
CA LEU A 177 16.68 -2.88 -5.45
C LEU A 177 16.63 -4.09 -4.49
N THR A 178 15.54 -4.86 -4.52
CA THR A 178 15.35 -6.03 -3.67
C THR A 178 15.48 -7.32 -4.47
N THR A 179 16.12 -8.33 -3.88
CA THR A 179 16.15 -9.69 -4.42
C THR A 179 16.29 -10.69 -3.28
N MET A 180 15.64 -11.85 -3.39
CA MET A 180 15.76 -12.97 -2.45
C MET A 180 17.22 -13.41 -2.22
N ALA A 181 18.11 -13.20 -3.19
CA ALA A 181 19.53 -13.47 -3.05
C ALA A 181 20.22 -12.62 -1.95
N LEU A 182 19.63 -11.49 -1.55
CA LEU A 182 20.14 -10.66 -0.44
C LEU A 182 19.83 -11.25 0.95
N GLY A 183 18.96 -12.27 1.02
CA GLY A 183 18.56 -12.94 2.25
C GLY A 183 17.61 -12.10 3.14
N PRO A 184 16.96 -12.73 4.14
CA PRO A 184 16.18 -12.00 5.13
C PRO A 184 17.10 -11.14 6.02
N PRO A 185 16.62 -10.03 6.59
CA PRO A 185 17.40 -9.23 7.53
C PRO A 185 17.94 -10.09 8.69
N THR A 186 19.24 -10.02 8.93
CA THR A 186 19.94 -10.88 9.92
C THR A 186 19.73 -10.42 11.37
N LYS A 187 19.14 -9.24 11.59
CA LYS A 187 18.87 -8.67 12.91
C LYS A 187 17.36 -8.51 13.13
N THR A 188 16.82 -9.36 14.00
CA THR A 188 15.38 -9.41 14.35
C THR A 188 15.03 -8.63 15.62
N ASP A 189 15.96 -7.84 16.16
CA ASP A 189 15.69 -6.92 17.25
C ASP A 189 14.93 -5.68 16.76
N ASP A 190 13.92 -5.24 17.51
CA ASP A 190 13.17 -4.01 17.27
C ASP A 190 12.56 -3.87 15.86
N VAL A 191 12.15 -5.00 15.29
CA VAL A 191 11.66 -5.08 13.92
C VAL A 191 10.40 -4.26 13.70
N ALA A 192 9.54 -4.14 14.70
CA ALA A 192 8.33 -3.34 14.59
C ALA A 192 8.66 -1.83 14.46
N HIS A 193 9.64 -1.31 15.21
CA HIS A 193 10.09 0.07 15.05
C HIS A 193 10.86 0.26 13.74
N LYS A 194 11.77 -0.66 13.39
CA LYS A 194 12.50 -0.61 12.10
C LYS A 194 11.57 -0.68 10.90
N THR A 195 10.55 -1.54 10.94
CA THR A 195 9.54 -1.63 9.87
C THR A 195 8.69 -0.38 9.81
N ARG A 196 8.23 0.16 10.95
CA ARG A 196 7.51 1.44 10.98
C ARG A 196 8.37 2.59 10.48
N LYS A 197 9.66 2.57 10.78
CA LYS A 197 10.62 3.57 10.31
C LYS A 197 10.88 3.43 8.82
N GLU A 198 11.13 2.23 8.32
CA GLU A 198 11.24 1.96 6.87
C GLU A 198 9.94 2.36 6.16
N VAL A 199 8.77 1.95 6.65
CA VAL A 199 7.46 2.36 6.11
C VAL A 199 7.23 3.87 6.27
N SER A 200 7.71 4.53 7.31
CA SER A 200 7.57 6.00 7.36
C SER A 200 8.52 6.66 6.36
N GLU A 201 9.78 6.24 6.29
CA GLU A 201 10.82 6.81 5.42
C GLU A 201 10.56 6.54 3.93
N PHE A 202 10.00 5.38 3.57
CA PHE A 202 9.62 5.03 2.20
C PHE A 202 8.28 5.63 1.77
N TRP A 203 7.48 6.18 2.67
CA TRP A 203 6.15 6.68 2.33
C TRP A 203 6.02 8.20 2.52
N ARG A 204 6.94 8.82 3.30
CA ARG A 204 7.09 10.28 3.36
C ARG A 204 7.43 10.88 1.99
N PHE A 205 6.73 11.96 1.65
CA PHE A 205 7.23 12.91 0.67
C PHE A 205 8.49 13.56 1.24
N ILE A 206 9.64 13.35 0.61
CA ILE A 206 10.91 13.94 1.07
C ILE A 206 10.91 15.42 0.68
N GLU A 207 10.22 16.26 1.48
CA GLU A 207 10.27 17.74 1.35
C GLU A 207 11.69 18.27 1.56
N ASP A 208 12.50 17.61 2.40
CA ASP A 208 13.89 17.97 2.76
C ASP A 208 14.93 17.95 1.61
N THR A 209 14.50 17.86 0.34
CA THR A 209 15.42 17.92 -0.81
C THR A 209 15.14 19.04 -1.80
N MET A 210 14.13 19.89 -1.54
CA MET A 210 13.93 21.13 -2.31
C MET A 210 14.77 22.30 -1.78
N ASP A 211 15.24 22.24 -0.53
CA ASP A 211 16.11 23.25 0.08
C ASP A 211 17.57 22.78 0.10
N GLY A 212 18.21 22.84 -1.06
CA GLY A 212 19.64 22.52 -1.20
C GLY A 212 20.17 23.02 -2.54
N GLU A 213 20.68 24.25 -2.52
CA GLU A 213 21.45 24.96 -3.55
C GLU A 213 22.12 24.03 -4.59
N ASP A 214 21.53 23.93 -5.79
CA ASP A 214 22.15 24.34 -7.06
C ASP A 214 21.11 24.18 -8.19
N GLU A 215 20.49 25.29 -8.62
CA GLU A 215 19.64 25.35 -9.82
C GLU A 215 20.50 25.37 -11.10
N THR A 216 21.42 24.41 -11.26
CA THR A 216 21.97 24.11 -12.59
C THR A 216 21.04 23.11 -13.28
N ARG A 217 20.47 23.52 -14.42
CA ARG A 217 19.84 22.62 -15.40
C ARG A 217 20.87 21.59 -15.87
N ASP A 218 21.11 20.56 -15.07
CA ASP A 218 22.00 19.47 -15.42
C ASP A 218 21.28 18.54 -16.40
N LYS A 219 21.89 18.37 -17.56
CA LYS A 219 21.47 17.38 -18.54
C LYS A 219 21.58 15.99 -17.91
N ASP A 220 20.64 15.10 -18.22
CA ASP A 220 20.76 13.68 -17.92
C ASP A 220 22.02 13.13 -18.61
N ASP A 221 23.09 13.03 -17.83
CA ASP A 221 24.41 12.58 -18.27
C ASP A 221 24.61 11.08 -18.06
N GLY A 222 23.58 10.36 -17.57
CA GLY A 222 23.64 8.95 -17.23
C GLY A 222 24.58 8.62 -16.07
N SER A 223 25.02 9.61 -15.29
CA SER A 223 25.95 9.38 -14.19
C SER A 223 25.29 8.71 -12.97
N TRP A 224 26.12 8.03 -12.17
CA TRP A 224 25.71 7.49 -10.86
C TRP A 224 25.13 8.55 -9.92
N ARG A 225 25.56 9.82 -10.03
CA ARG A 225 25.03 10.91 -9.22
C ARG A 225 23.58 11.22 -9.62
N THR A 226 23.28 11.25 -10.92
CA THR A 226 21.93 11.43 -11.47
C THR A 226 21.01 10.27 -11.04
N PHE A 227 21.50 9.04 -11.06
CA PHE A 227 20.77 7.87 -10.53
C PHE A 227 20.45 8.01 -9.02
N ILE A 228 21.43 8.37 -8.18
CA ILE A 228 21.21 8.55 -6.74
C ILE A 228 20.23 9.68 -6.45
N LYS A 229 20.33 10.82 -7.15
CA LYS A 229 19.38 11.93 -7.02
C LYS A 229 17.96 11.48 -7.36
N ARG A 230 17.79 10.71 -8.43
CA ARG A 230 16.49 10.17 -8.85
C ARG A 230 15.94 9.14 -7.86
N ALA A 231 16.78 8.24 -7.35
CA ALA A 231 16.38 7.22 -6.39
C ALA A 231 15.82 7.80 -5.07
N LYS A 232 16.15 9.04 -4.73
CA LYS A 232 15.58 9.73 -3.55
C LYS A 232 14.11 10.13 -3.73
N THR A 233 13.69 10.46 -4.95
CA THR A 233 12.35 11.04 -5.20
C THR A 233 11.46 10.15 -6.06
N HIS A 234 12.06 9.34 -6.93
CA HIS A 234 11.40 8.46 -7.91
C HIS A 234 11.72 7.01 -7.61
N TYR A 235 11.20 6.54 -6.49
CA TYR A 235 11.15 5.13 -6.15
C TYR A 235 9.69 4.66 -6.17
N LEU A 236 9.49 3.35 -6.26
CA LEU A 236 8.19 2.72 -6.15
C LEU A 236 8.31 1.48 -5.29
N THR A 237 7.56 1.46 -4.18
CA THR A 237 7.38 0.24 -3.39
C THR A 237 6.19 -0.54 -3.94
N VAL A 238 6.39 -1.81 -4.28
CA VAL A 238 5.29 -2.72 -4.61
C VAL A 238 5.19 -3.75 -3.50
N SER A 239 4.07 -3.78 -2.80
CA SER A 239 3.85 -4.67 -1.68
C SER A 239 2.50 -5.35 -1.76
N ALA A 240 2.33 -6.44 -1.02
CA ALA A 240 1.06 -7.09 -0.89
C ALA A 240 0.87 -7.68 0.51
N MET A 241 -0.36 -7.68 1.01
CA MET A 241 -0.73 -8.34 2.27
C MET A 241 -1.95 -9.23 2.09
N ALA A 242 -1.81 -10.51 2.37
CA ALA A 242 -2.89 -11.48 2.32
C ALA A 242 -3.59 -11.57 3.68
N PHE A 243 -4.64 -10.78 3.90
CA PHE A 243 -5.45 -10.88 5.11
C PHE A 243 -6.16 -12.24 5.21
N GLN A 244 -6.58 -12.59 6.42
CA GLN A 244 -7.16 -13.90 6.73
C GLN A 244 -8.64 -13.78 7.08
N ASP A 245 -9.42 -14.77 6.66
CA ASP A 245 -10.82 -14.95 7.04
C ASP A 245 -11.02 -16.27 7.80
N VAL A 246 -12.28 -16.65 8.04
CA VAL A 246 -12.61 -17.81 8.87
C VAL A 246 -12.13 -19.15 8.29
N TRP A 247 -11.88 -19.22 6.97
CA TRP A 247 -11.41 -20.45 6.31
C TRP A 247 -9.89 -20.50 6.14
N THR A 248 -9.22 -19.34 6.18
CA THR A 248 -7.75 -19.23 5.98
C THR A 248 -7.00 -18.83 7.24
N GLY A 249 -7.66 -18.89 8.40
CA GLY A 249 -7.09 -18.51 9.70
C GLY A 249 -5.96 -19.43 10.13
N GLU A 250 -4.82 -18.84 10.47
CA GLU A 250 -3.63 -19.51 10.98
C GLU A 250 -3.20 -18.80 12.27
N THR A 251 -3.15 -19.54 13.38
CA THR A 251 -2.90 -18.97 14.70
C THR A 251 -1.52 -18.31 14.81
N GLU A 252 -0.48 -18.91 14.21
CA GLU A 252 0.88 -18.34 14.22
C GLU A 252 0.93 -16.96 13.55
N ARG A 253 0.14 -16.74 12.51
CA ARG A 253 0.05 -15.44 11.82
C ARG A 253 -0.68 -14.40 12.66
N TRP A 254 -1.68 -14.81 13.45
CA TRP A 254 -2.36 -13.92 14.39
C TRP A 254 -1.47 -13.55 15.58
N GLU A 255 -0.75 -14.52 16.15
CA GLU A 255 0.17 -14.30 17.26
C GLU A 255 1.35 -13.38 16.90
N ARG A 256 1.78 -13.42 15.64
CA ARG A 256 2.84 -12.55 15.09
C ARG A 256 2.30 -11.38 14.28
N CYS A 257 1.02 -11.05 14.40
CA CYS A 257 0.47 -9.91 13.68
C CYS A 257 1.07 -8.62 14.23
N CYS A 258 1.40 -7.68 13.35
CA CYS A 258 1.87 -6.36 13.77
C CYS A 258 0.90 -5.23 13.42
N ILE A 259 -0.28 -5.56 12.87
CA ILE A 259 -1.39 -4.64 12.61
C ILE A 259 -2.52 -4.95 13.59
N HIS A 260 -2.81 -4.01 14.48
CA HIS A 260 -3.78 -4.20 15.55
C HIS A 260 -4.86 -3.13 15.51
N VAL A 261 -6.06 -3.53 15.93
CA VAL A 261 -7.12 -2.60 16.32
C VAL A 261 -7.00 -2.36 17.81
N VAL A 262 -6.87 -1.10 18.20
CA VAL A 262 -6.94 -0.68 19.60
C VAL A 262 -8.41 -0.62 20.00
N THR A 263 -8.78 -1.43 20.97
CA THR A 263 -10.15 -1.48 21.52
C THR A 263 -10.33 -0.45 22.63
N LEU A 264 -11.57 -0.09 22.97
CA LEU A 264 -11.87 0.91 24.01
C LEU A 264 -11.33 0.53 25.40
N ASP A 265 -11.18 -0.76 25.68
CA ASP A 265 -10.60 -1.29 26.93
C ASP A 265 -9.06 -1.42 26.87
N GLY A 266 -8.43 -0.85 25.82
CA GLY A 266 -6.98 -0.79 25.68
C GLY A 266 -6.34 -2.06 25.12
N ARG A 267 -7.09 -3.11 24.81
CA ARG A 267 -6.52 -4.32 24.19
C ARG A 267 -6.15 -4.08 22.73
N LEU A 268 -5.05 -4.68 22.32
CA LEU A 268 -4.58 -4.75 20.94
C LEU A 268 -5.05 -6.08 20.34
N ILE A 269 -5.95 -6.01 19.36
CA ILE A 269 -6.48 -7.22 18.69
C ILE A 269 -5.94 -7.27 17.25
N PRO A 270 -5.32 -8.37 16.79
CA PRO A 270 -4.88 -8.52 15.40
C PRO A 270 -5.99 -8.17 14.41
N PHE A 271 -5.67 -7.42 13.35
CA PHE A 271 -6.67 -6.86 12.43
C PHE A 271 -7.61 -7.91 11.81
N CYS A 272 -7.06 -9.03 11.32
CA CYS A 272 -7.86 -10.12 10.76
C CYS A 272 -8.81 -10.68 11.82
N LEU A 273 -8.30 -10.96 13.01
CA LEU A 273 -9.07 -11.54 14.11
C LEU A 273 -10.13 -10.58 14.65
N PHE A 274 -9.88 -9.27 14.62
CA PHE A 274 -10.86 -8.26 14.97
C PHE A 274 -12.05 -8.25 14.00
N ASN A 275 -11.78 -8.43 12.71
CA ASN A 275 -12.76 -8.33 11.63
C ASN A 275 -13.41 -9.66 11.24
N VAL A 276 -12.81 -10.81 11.60
CA VAL A 276 -13.33 -12.12 11.22
C VAL A 276 -14.76 -12.32 11.75
N THR A 277 -15.58 -12.89 10.88
CA THR A 277 -16.96 -13.27 11.19
C THR A 277 -17.12 -14.77 11.02
N ALA A 278 -17.90 -15.39 11.90
CA ALA A 278 -18.40 -16.74 11.65
C ALA A 278 -19.30 -16.75 10.40
N ARG A 279 -19.63 -17.94 9.89
CA ARG A 279 -20.46 -18.12 8.67
C ARG A 279 -21.86 -17.49 8.78
N ASP A 280 -22.36 -17.31 10.00
CA ASP A 280 -23.62 -16.66 10.32
C ASP A 280 -23.50 -15.12 10.47
N GLY A 281 -22.31 -14.56 10.23
CA GLY A 281 -22.02 -13.13 10.39
C GLY A 281 -21.70 -12.71 11.83
N THR A 282 -21.63 -13.64 12.78
CA THR A 282 -21.28 -13.32 14.17
C THR A 282 -19.81 -12.89 14.27
N THR A 283 -19.56 -11.71 14.85
CA THR A 283 -18.20 -11.20 15.08
C THR A 283 -17.65 -11.67 16.42
N LEU A 284 -16.36 -11.98 16.52
CA LEU A 284 -15.76 -12.39 17.79
C LEU A 284 -15.49 -11.21 18.76
N TYR A 285 -14.84 -10.15 18.26
CA TYR A 285 -14.43 -8.99 19.07
C TYR A 285 -15.25 -7.72 18.77
N ARG A 286 -15.54 -7.44 17.50
CA ARG A 286 -16.07 -6.16 17.03
C ARG A 286 -17.35 -5.68 17.74
N ARG A 287 -18.37 -6.54 17.91
CA ARG A 287 -19.61 -6.16 18.61
C ARG A 287 -19.41 -5.89 20.10
N LYS A 288 -18.58 -6.68 20.78
CA LYS A 288 -18.33 -6.53 22.23
C LYS A 288 -17.64 -5.20 22.56
N THR A 289 -16.87 -4.65 21.62
CA THR A 289 -16.09 -3.42 21.81
C THR A 289 -16.90 -2.15 21.56
N PHE A 290 -17.88 -2.15 20.64
CA PHE A 290 -18.54 -0.93 20.17
C PHE A 290 -20.05 -0.85 20.45
N CYS A 291 -20.65 -1.93 20.95
CA CYS A 291 -22.03 -1.92 21.43
C CYS A 291 -22.04 -2.16 22.94
N GLN A 292 -21.87 -1.08 23.71
CA GLN A 292 -22.30 -0.98 25.11
C GLN A 292 -23.33 0.15 25.20
#